data_AF-A0A317XQH9-F1
#
_entry.id   AF-A0A317XQH9-F1
#
_cell.length_a   1.000
_cell.length_b   1.000
_cell.length_c   1.000
_cell.angle_alpha   90.00
_cell.angle_beta   90.00
_cell.angle_gamma   90.00
#
_symmetry.space_group_name_H-M   'P 1'
#
loop_
_entity.id
_entity.type
_entity.pdbx_description
1 polymer ?
#
loop_
_entity_poly.entity_id
_entity_poly.type
_entity_poly.pdbx_seq_one_letter_code
_entity_poly.pdbx_strand_id
1 'polypeptide(L)'
;MPTLPIDRPAIGEASGFAASSASASASNGNSGSGSNHADKQLRILTFNVWGLKYISKLRVARIKAIAASLASASTPHYDFVCLQEIWYESKDWRFLKRAVAERYPHSKFFYSGAFGSGLAILSRWQIQETRTHPYSLNGQPIHVHHGDWFVGKACGCVTVNHPLLGLVDVWNTHFVAAGGEDGSEAQRSHRITQAYELAANCRNSATRARHVVCVGDLNSTPPSLSIALLRDVGGLYDSFLDTHTRLPPLAVALPPENYDQLGGDGGLPGSSSPLTSTLPGRPDPERAIAHLGVTCDSPLNTWTAGKNLDPRATRAAGKRLDYILYRGPALDHDPSTQLAYTASATTSRGRLAPSESNVVFTDKVPGLGCSYSDHFGLETTFDILDSPAAPCLPRGAGAGAGISRSNHASTTTATSDSAVANSNHSHTLRSAAHALAGGHVRARSTQTSHFYLFALALVLALALLVASIFQPLGAVNPVFILLAVVAGWAGTTMLYSALVWGEWEKRTLRTVIEMIEMELDQVRTLAGKSPSSSASSATTRNHVNTDTQPTSSSVREGTLF
;
A
#
# COMPACT_ATOMS: atom_id res chain seq x y z
N MET A 1 16.94 19.68 35.07
CA MET A 1 16.78 19.30 36.48
C MET A 1 15.45 19.92 36.93
N PRO A 2 14.46 19.10 37.30
CA PRO A 2 14.58 18.22 38.46
C PRO A 2 14.48 16.73 38.11
N THR A 3 15.34 15.96 38.78
CA THR A 3 15.45 14.51 38.79
C THR A 3 14.36 13.90 39.67
N LEU A 4 13.67 12.89 39.16
CA LEU A 4 12.83 11.98 39.95
C LEU A 4 13.55 10.63 40.15
N PRO A 5 13.32 9.96 41.30
CA PRO A 5 14.24 8.96 41.84
C PRO A 5 14.07 7.57 41.21
N ILE A 6 15.20 6.86 41.12
CA ILE A 6 15.29 5.46 40.67
C ILE A 6 15.17 4.57 41.92
N ASP A 7 14.06 3.84 42.04
CA ASP A 7 13.97 2.72 42.97
C ASP A 7 14.62 1.47 42.35
N ARG A 8 15.64 0.96 43.04
CA ARG A 8 16.25 -0.35 42.77
C ARG A 8 15.48 -1.44 43.53
N PRO A 9 15.17 -2.59 42.95
CA PRO A 9 14.91 -3.79 43.73
C PRO A 9 16.23 -4.50 44.06
N ALA A 10 16.31 -5.00 45.29
CA ALA A 10 17.42 -5.76 45.83
C ALA A 10 17.64 -7.09 45.07
N ILE A 11 18.90 -7.37 44.76
CA ILE A 11 19.37 -8.65 44.23
C ILE A 11 20.02 -9.40 45.39
N GLY A 12 19.51 -10.61 45.66
CA GLY A 12 20.18 -11.59 46.51
C GLY A 12 21.39 -12.19 45.80
N GLU A 13 22.48 -12.33 46.54
CA GLU A 13 23.76 -12.87 46.09
C GLU A 13 23.69 -14.35 45.67
N ALA A 14 24.42 -14.70 44.61
CA ALA A 14 25.08 -15.99 44.47
C ALA A 14 26.22 -15.92 43.42
N SER A 15 27.45 -15.79 43.94
CA SER A 15 28.70 -16.43 43.51
C SER A 15 29.01 -16.73 42.03
N GLY A 16 30.14 -16.16 41.57
CA GLY A 16 31.25 -16.95 41.00
C GLY A 16 31.38 -17.05 39.47
N PHE A 17 32.31 -16.29 38.88
CA PHE A 17 33.55 -16.78 38.21
C PHE A 17 34.12 -15.75 37.21
N ALA A 18 35.35 -15.32 37.55
CA ALA A 18 36.46 -14.81 36.75
C ALA A 18 36.22 -14.18 35.35
N ALA A 19 36.53 -12.88 35.28
CA ALA A 19 36.92 -12.20 34.04
C ALA A 19 38.38 -12.53 33.69
N SER A 20 38.64 -12.91 32.44
CA SER A 20 39.98 -12.84 31.85
C SER A 20 39.93 -11.94 30.62
N SER A 21 40.73 -10.88 30.70
CA SER A 21 40.98 -9.91 29.65
C SER A 21 41.99 -10.46 28.65
N ALA A 22 41.61 -10.60 27.38
CA ALA A 22 42.55 -10.82 26.29
C ALA A 22 42.35 -9.76 25.21
N SER A 23 43.38 -8.95 25.05
CA SER A 23 43.58 -7.96 24.00
C SER A 23 43.57 -8.61 22.62
N ALA A 24 42.66 -8.19 21.74
CA ALA A 24 42.65 -8.60 20.34
C ALA A 24 43.48 -7.61 19.51
N SER A 25 44.63 -8.10 19.05
CA SER A 25 45.48 -7.48 18.04
C SER A 25 44.78 -7.49 16.67
N ALA A 26 44.85 -6.36 15.99
CA ALA A 26 44.39 -6.20 14.61
C ALA A 26 45.20 -7.12 13.68
N SER A 27 44.52 -8.01 12.97
CA SER A 27 45.08 -8.70 11.80
C SER A 27 44.21 -8.39 10.59
N ASN A 28 44.89 -7.84 9.58
CA ASN A 28 44.33 -7.38 8.33
C ASN A 28 44.02 -8.62 7.46
N GLY A 29 42.76 -9.04 7.41
CA GLY A 29 42.29 -10.21 6.67
C GLY A 29 41.59 -9.82 5.37
N ASN A 30 42.32 -9.89 4.26
CA ASN A 30 41.83 -9.78 2.89
C ASN A 30 40.66 -10.76 2.63
N SER A 31 39.45 -10.23 2.43
CA SER A 31 38.23 -11.00 2.15
C SER A 31 37.53 -10.50 0.87
N GLY A 32 38.26 -10.52 -0.25
CA GLY A 32 37.70 -10.27 -1.57
C GLY A 32 37.44 -11.58 -2.32
N SER A 33 36.24 -12.17 -2.18
CA SER A 33 35.68 -13.11 -3.17
C SER A 33 34.21 -13.51 -2.87
N GLY A 34 33.80 -13.54 -1.59
CA GLY A 34 32.44 -14.00 -1.20
C GLY A 34 31.32 -12.94 -1.26
N SER A 35 31.65 -11.65 -1.37
CA SER A 35 30.67 -10.55 -1.30
C SER A 35 29.97 -10.23 -2.64
N ASN A 36 30.58 -10.58 -3.77
CA ASN A 36 30.12 -10.10 -5.09
C ASN A 36 28.80 -10.72 -5.58
N HIS A 37 28.37 -11.87 -5.05
CA HIS A 37 27.08 -12.49 -5.41
C HIS A 37 25.93 -12.01 -4.53
N ALA A 38 26.16 -11.72 -3.25
CA ALA A 38 25.12 -11.26 -2.33
C ALA A 38 24.60 -9.85 -2.69
N ASP A 39 25.48 -9.00 -3.24
CA ASP A 39 25.13 -7.61 -3.59
C ASP A 39 24.48 -7.48 -4.98
N LYS A 40 24.32 -8.59 -5.72
CA LYS A 40 23.60 -8.65 -7.00
C LYS A 40 22.12 -8.97 -6.87
N GLN A 41 21.65 -9.24 -5.65
CA GLN A 41 20.25 -9.47 -5.37
C GLN A 41 19.75 -8.51 -4.30
N LEU A 42 18.45 -8.24 -4.33
CA LEU A 42 17.75 -7.53 -3.28
C LEU A 42 16.57 -8.38 -2.79
N ARG A 43 16.56 -8.78 -1.52
CA ARG A 43 15.54 -9.64 -0.91
C ARG A 43 14.67 -8.87 0.06
N ILE A 44 13.37 -8.95 -0.11
CA ILE A 44 12.41 -8.17 0.68
C ILE A 44 11.30 -9.07 1.19
N LEU A 45 10.97 -8.93 2.47
CA LEU A 45 9.82 -9.57 3.12
C LEU A 45 8.84 -8.48 3.58
N THR A 46 7.56 -8.64 3.27
CA THR A 46 6.48 -7.90 3.92
C THR A 46 5.62 -8.83 4.76
N PHE A 47 5.27 -8.40 5.98
CA PHE A 47 4.50 -9.25 6.90
C PHE A 47 3.66 -8.47 7.91
N ASN A 48 2.34 -8.59 7.80
CA ASN A 48 1.41 -8.15 8.84
C ASN A 48 1.45 -9.15 10.01
N VAL A 49 1.88 -8.70 11.19
CA VAL A 49 2.14 -9.57 12.35
C VAL A 49 0.97 -9.70 13.34
N TRP A 50 -0.13 -9.00 13.08
CA TRP A 50 -1.33 -8.98 13.93
C TRP A 50 -0.99 -8.79 15.42
N GLY A 51 -0.44 -7.62 15.76
CA GLY A 51 0.16 -7.32 17.06
C GLY A 51 -0.70 -6.47 18.00
N LEU A 52 -2.04 -6.48 17.89
CA LEU A 52 -2.93 -5.63 18.68
C LEU A 52 -2.99 -6.08 20.15
N LYS A 53 -2.88 -5.15 21.10
CA LYS A 53 -2.69 -5.49 22.52
C LYS A 53 -3.83 -6.32 23.13
N TYR A 54 -5.06 -6.04 22.73
CA TYR A 54 -6.27 -6.63 23.33
C TYR A 54 -7.07 -7.52 22.37
N ILE A 55 -6.75 -7.49 21.08
CA ILE A 55 -7.47 -8.22 20.03
C ILE A 55 -6.68 -9.47 19.62
N SER A 56 -5.37 -9.33 19.44
CA SER A 56 -4.55 -10.39 18.89
C SER A 56 -4.27 -11.49 19.92
N LYS A 57 -4.79 -12.68 19.64
CA LYS A 57 -4.60 -13.86 20.49
C LYS A 57 -3.15 -14.34 20.44
N LEU A 58 -2.65 -14.83 21.59
CA LEU A 58 -1.29 -15.32 21.77
C LEU A 58 -0.19 -14.34 21.31
N ARG A 59 -0.47 -13.02 21.28
CA ARG A 59 0.39 -11.98 20.69
C ARG A 59 1.86 -12.13 21.10
N VAL A 60 2.14 -12.17 22.40
CA VAL A 60 3.53 -12.21 22.91
C VAL A 60 4.26 -13.47 22.43
N ALA A 61 3.59 -14.64 22.45
CA ALA A 61 4.19 -15.89 22.01
C ALA A 61 4.45 -15.89 20.50
N ARG A 62 3.49 -15.40 19.69
CA ARG A 62 3.66 -15.27 18.23
C ARG A 62 4.74 -14.28 17.85
N ILE A 63 4.77 -13.08 18.43
CA ILE A 63 5.83 -12.08 18.15
C ILE A 63 7.22 -12.64 18.48
N LYS A 64 7.36 -13.38 19.58
CA LYS A 64 8.61 -14.08 19.91
C LYS A 64 8.98 -15.13 18.87
N ALA A 65 8.01 -15.92 18.41
CA ALA A 65 8.23 -16.91 17.35
C ALA A 65 8.63 -16.25 16.02
N ILE A 66 7.97 -15.15 15.62
CA ILE A 66 8.33 -14.38 14.43
C ILE A 66 9.77 -13.88 14.55
N ALA A 67 10.14 -13.29 15.69
CA ALA A 67 11.51 -12.82 15.92
C ALA A 67 12.55 -13.96 15.85
N ALA A 68 12.24 -15.12 16.43
CA ALA A 68 13.10 -16.30 16.37
C ALA A 68 13.24 -16.84 14.94
N SER A 69 12.15 -16.90 14.17
CA SER A 69 12.16 -17.27 12.76
C SER A 69 13.02 -16.30 11.94
N LEU A 70 12.88 -14.99 12.13
CA LEU A 70 13.70 -14.00 11.41
C LEU A 70 15.18 -14.04 11.81
N ALA A 71 15.50 -14.37 13.06
CA ALA A 71 16.86 -14.54 13.55
C ALA A 71 17.52 -15.86 13.10
N SER A 72 16.73 -16.88 12.74
CA SER A 72 17.24 -18.20 12.35
C SER A 72 18.13 -18.15 11.12
N ALA A 73 19.26 -18.85 11.16
CA ALA A 73 20.16 -19.04 10.01
C ALA A 73 19.51 -19.79 8.84
N SER A 74 18.45 -20.58 9.09
CA SER A 74 17.69 -21.28 8.05
C SER A 74 16.80 -20.34 7.23
N THR A 75 16.44 -19.18 7.79
CA THR A 75 15.61 -18.19 7.11
C THR A 75 16.48 -17.37 6.17
N PRO A 76 16.07 -17.15 4.90
CA PRO A 76 16.80 -16.28 3.98
C PRO A 76 17.18 -14.95 4.62
N HIS A 77 18.38 -14.46 4.34
CA HIS A 77 18.80 -13.15 4.83
C HIS A 77 18.16 -12.08 3.94
N TYR A 78 17.07 -11.48 4.41
CA TYR A 78 16.45 -10.37 3.70
C TYR A 78 17.32 -9.11 3.82
N ASP A 79 17.28 -8.26 2.81
CA ASP A 79 17.83 -6.91 2.89
C ASP A 79 16.88 -5.99 3.66
N PHE A 80 15.57 -6.22 3.50
CA PHE A 80 14.50 -5.50 4.18
C PHE A 80 13.42 -6.44 4.69
N VAL A 81 13.02 -6.25 5.96
CA VAL A 81 11.80 -6.85 6.52
C VAL A 81 10.86 -5.73 6.93
N CYS A 82 9.73 -5.64 6.24
CA CYS A 82 8.73 -4.61 6.40
C CYS A 82 7.52 -5.18 7.15
N LEU A 83 7.29 -4.71 8.37
CA LEU A 83 6.25 -5.22 9.25
C LEU A 83 5.06 -4.27 9.32
N GLN A 84 3.85 -4.82 9.30
CA GLN A 84 2.61 -4.11 9.61
C GLN A 84 2.00 -4.68 10.90
N GLU A 85 1.16 -3.88 11.56
CA GLU A 85 0.52 -4.21 12.84
C GLU A 85 1.45 -4.55 14.01
N ILE A 86 2.69 -4.07 13.99
CA ILE A 86 3.55 -4.11 15.17
C ILE A 86 3.29 -2.88 16.05
N TRP A 87 2.19 -2.90 16.80
CA TRP A 87 1.69 -1.70 17.49
C TRP A 87 2.47 -1.33 18.75
N TYR A 88 2.93 -2.33 19.52
CA TYR A 88 3.45 -2.06 20.85
C TYR A 88 4.95 -1.73 20.85
N GLU A 89 5.27 -0.50 20.46
CA GLU A 89 6.66 -0.03 20.33
C GLU A 89 7.51 -0.37 21.56
N SER A 90 7.01 -0.05 22.76
CA SER A 90 7.80 -0.13 23.99
C SER A 90 8.13 -1.53 24.46
N LYS A 91 7.46 -2.56 23.92
CA LYS A 91 7.71 -3.97 24.28
C LYS A 91 7.96 -4.84 23.05
N ASP A 92 6.95 -5.01 22.20
CA ASP A 92 6.96 -6.01 21.13
C ASP A 92 7.99 -5.64 20.05
N TRP A 93 8.00 -4.37 19.58
CA TRP A 93 8.99 -3.89 18.63
C TRP A 93 10.42 -3.91 19.20
N ARG A 94 10.63 -3.37 20.41
CA ARG A 94 11.97 -3.35 21.03
C ARG A 94 12.51 -4.75 21.29
N PHE A 95 11.65 -5.72 21.64
CA PHE A 95 12.05 -7.11 21.75
C PHE A 95 12.47 -7.65 20.38
N LEU A 96 11.60 -7.53 19.37
CA LEU A 96 11.85 -8.05 18.02
C LEU A 96 13.13 -7.45 17.43
N LYS A 97 13.30 -6.13 17.50
CA LYS A 97 14.51 -5.42 17.06
C LYS A 97 15.77 -5.98 17.72
N ARG A 98 15.78 -6.21 19.04
CA ARG A 98 16.95 -6.74 19.74
C ARG A 98 17.25 -8.18 19.34
N ALA A 99 16.22 -9.00 19.22
CA ALA A 99 16.36 -10.42 18.89
C ALA A 99 16.97 -10.64 17.49
N VAL A 100 16.74 -9.71 16.56
CA VAL A 100 17.19 -9.82 15.16
C VAL A 100 18.35 -8.88 14.82
N ALA A 101 18.91 -8.18 15.81
CA ALA A 101 19.89 -7.09 15.62
C ALA A 101 21.19 -7.54 14.92
N GLU A 102 21.59 -8.79 15.10
CA GLU A 102 22.78 -9.35 14.44
C GLU A 102 22.60 -9.44 12.92
N ARG A 103 21.39 -9.78 12.46
CA ARG A 103 21.07 -9.87 11.02
C ARG A 103 20.61 -8.54 10.44
N TYR A 104 19.96 -7.71 11.25
CA TYR A 104 19.38 -6.42 10.85
C TYR A 104 19.80 -5.31 11.83
N PRO A 105 21.02 -4.76 11.67
CA PRO A 105 21.56 -3.75 12.58
C PRO A 105 20.82 -2.40 12.48
N HIS A 106 20.13 -2.15 11.37
CA HIS A 106 19.40 -0.92 11.13
C HIS A 106 17.90 -1.17 11.17
N SER A 107 17.14 -0.19 11.68
CA SER A 107 15.70 -0.36 11.86
C SER A 107 15.00 0.97 11.99
N LYS A 108 13.75 1.07 11.54
CA LYS A 108 12.89 2.23 11.72
C LYS A 108 11.48 1.81 12.16
N PHE A 109 11.03 2.32 13.29
CA PHE A 109 9.62 2.33 13.69
C PHE A 109 9.00 3.65 13.26
N PHE A 110 7.80 3.60 12.67
CA PHE A 110 7.09 4.78 12.19
C PHE A 110 5.97 5.15 13.18
N TYR A 111 5.92 6.43 13.55
CA TYR A 111 4.89 6.96 14.44
C TYR A 111 3.91 7.79 13.62
N SER A 112 2.61 7.61 13.86
CA SER A 112 1.51 8.41 13.31
C SER A 112 0.30 8.28 14.24
N GLY A 113 -0.65 9.21 14.14
CA GLY A 113 -1.88 9.16 14.93
C GLY A 113 -1.64 9.10 16.46
N ALA A 114 -2.69 8.72 17.21
CA ALA A 114 -2.60 8.62 18.66
C ALA A 114 -2.01 7.26 19.12
N PHE A 115 -2.17 6.20 18.31
CA PHE A 115 -1.74 4.84 18.65
C PHE A 115 -0.63 4.28 17.75
N GLY A 116 -0.03 5.09 16.87
CA GLY A 116 1.04 4.68 15.94
C GLY A 116 0.47 4.15 14.62
N SER A 117 1.29 4.03 13.57
CA SER A 117 0.90 3.38 12.30
C SER A 117 0.99 1.86 12.33
N GLY A 118 1.63 1.29 13.36
CA GLY A 118 1.94 -0.13 13.45
C GLY A 118 2.99 -0.58 12.42
N LEU A 119 3.71 0.35 11.80
CA LEU A 119 4.69 0.07 10.76
C LEU A 119 6.11 0.05 11.30
N ALA A 120 6.89 -0.92 10.86
CA ALA A 120 8.33 -0.92 11.07
C ALA A 120 9.08 -1.52 9.89
N ILE A 121 10.35 -1.12 9.73
CA ILE A 121 11.27 -1.73 8.77
C ILE A 121 12.53 -2.14 9.53
N LEU A 122 12.98 -3.37 9.33
CA LEU A 122 14.33 -3.84 9.64
C LEU A 122 15.14 -3.83 8.35
N SER A 123 16.41 -3.46 8.45
CA SER A 123 17.30 -3.28 7.29
C SER A 123 18.68 -3.84 7.59
N ARG A 124 19.21 -4.59 6.63
CA ARG A 124 20.63 -4.96 6.57
C ARG A 124 21.50 -3.72 6.26
N TRP A 125 20.97 -2.82 5.45
CA TRP A 125 21.66 -1.62 4.96
C TRP A 125 21.47 -0.42 5.88
N GLN A 126 22.46 0.49 5.90
CA GLN A 126 22.38 1.73 6.65
C GLN A 126 21.29 2.64 6.10
N ILE A 127 20.37 3.05 6.98
CA ILE A 127 19.28 3.98 6.66
C ILE A 127 19.84 5.41 6.65
N GLN A 128 19.67 6.10 5.51
CA GLN A 128 20.16 7.47 5.30
C GLN A 128 19.07 8.54 5.49
N GLU A 129 17.85 8.28 5.00
CA GLU A 129 16.69 9.17 5.12
C GLU A 129 15.50 8.35 5.61
N THR A 130 14.59 8.99 6.36
CA THR A 130 13.30 8.39 6.70
C THR A 130 12.18 9.39 6.47
N ARG A 131 11.02 8.90 6.01
CA ARG A 131 9.79 9.70 5.88
C ARG A 131 8.62 8.95 6.49
N THR A 132 7.69 9.68 7.09
CA THR A 132 6.39 9.14 7.48
C THR A 132 5.32 10.04 6.89
N HIS A 133 4.35 9.46 6.20
CA HIS A 133 3.21 10.16 5.63
C HIS A 133 1.93 9.55 6.22
N PRO A 134 1.35 10.17 7.26
CA PRO A 134 0.01 9.81 7.72
C PRO A 134 -1.01 10.09 6.63
N TYR A 135 -1.90 9.13 6.37
CA TYR A 135 -2.93 9.32 5.35
C TYR A 135 -3.99 10.32 5.80
N SER A 136 -4.52 11.07 4.83
CA SER A 136 -5.51 12.12 5.12
C SER A 136 -6.86 11.57 5.60
N LEU A 137 -7.20 10.32 5.24
CA LEU A 137 -8.43 9.62 5.64
C LEU A 137 -8.14 8.22 6.16
N ASN A 138 -8.60 7.92 7.39
CA ASN A 138 -8.29 6.66 8.10
C ASN A 138 -9.53 5.96 8.69
N GLY A 139 -10.72 6.24 8.17
CA GLY A 139 -11.99 5.72 8.70
C GLY A 139 -12.71 6.76 9.55
N GLN A 140 -13.87 6.40 10.10
CA GLN A 140 -14.70 7.35 10.85
C GLN A 140 -14.44 7.25 12.37
N PRO A 141 -14.36 8.37 13.11
CA PRO A 141 -14.10 8.38 14.55
C PRO A 141 -15.11 7.59 15.38
N ILE A 142 -16.38 7.58 14.95
CA ILE A 142 -17.47 6.88 15.64
C ILE A 142 -17.36 5.36 15.53
N HIS A 143 -16.60 4.86 14.56
CA HIS A 143 -16.31 3.45 14.35
C HIS A 143 -15.14 3.00 15.25
N VAL A 144 -15.27 3.25 16.56
CA VAL A 144 -14.24 2.95 17.56
C VAL A 144 -13.83 1.47 17.54
N HIS A 145 -14.78 0.57 17.26
CA HIS A 145 -14.56 -0.88 17.16
C HIS A 145 -13.74 -1.28 15.91
N HIS A 146 -13.76 -0.47 14.85
CA HIS A 146 -12.87 -0.67 13.70
C HIS A 146 -11.45 -0.18 13.99
N GLY A 147 -11.25 0.74 14.94
CA GLY A 147 -9.94 1.19 15.42
C GLY A 147 -9.11 2.03 14.45
N ASP A 148 -9.40 1.94 13.14
CA ASP A 148 -8.59 2.53 12.06
C ASP A 148 -8.40 4.05 12.18
N TRP A 149 -9.41 4.78 12.66
CA TRP A 149 -9.32 6.24 12.85
C TRP A 149 -8.29 6.63 13.91
N PHE A 150 -8.25 5.91 15.04
CA PHE A 150 -7.40 6.29 16.17
C PHE A 150 -5.94 5.89 15.98
N VAL A 151 -5.70 4.82 15.22
CA VAL A 151 -4.34 4.40 14.89
C VAL A 151 -3.71 5.34 13.86
N GLY A 152 -4.49 5.89 12.93
CA GLY A 152 -3.98 6.84 11.93
C GLY A 152 -3.03 6.13 10.96
N LYS A 153 -3.60 5.32 10.05
CA LYS A 153 -2.85 4.59 9.02
C LYS A 153 -1.94 5.54 8.23
N ALA A 154 -0.84 5.01 7.75
CA ALA A 154 0.23 5.78 7.12
C ALA A 154 1.01 4.93 6.12
N CYS A 155 1.91 5.57 5.40
CA CYS A 155 3.09 4.91 4.84
C CYS A 155 4.38 5.48 5.45
N GLY A 156 5.37 4.60 5.61
CA GLY A 156 6.71 4.94 6.07
C GLY A 156 7.73 4.58 5.00
N CYS A 157 8.75 5.42 4.81
CA CYS A 157 9.83 5.17 3.86
C CYS A 157 11.19 5.20 4.57
N VAL A 158 12.08 4.29 4.19
CA VAL A 158 13.51 4.43 4.42
C VAL A 158 14.24 4.56 3.09
N THR A 159 15.24 5.45 3.03
CA THR A 159 16.17 5.52 1.91
C THR A 159 17.49 4.89 2.32
N VAL A 160 18.02 4.02 1.49
CA VAL A 160 19.39 3.47 1.63
C VAL A 160 20.20 3.77 0.37
N ASN A 161 21.52 3.68 0.48
CA ASN A 161 22.42 3.70 -0.68
C ASN A 161 22.98 2.29 -0.92
N HIS A 162 22.44 1.60 -1.92
CA HIS A 162 22.86 0.27 -2.30
C HIS A 162 24.04 0.36 -3.29
N PRO A 163 25.11 -0.44 -3.13
CA PRO A 163 26.35 -0.31 -3.92
C PRO A 163 26.13 -0.39 -5.43
N LEU A 164 25.20 -1.22 -5.90
CA LEU A 164 24.88 -1.35 -7.32
C LEU A 164 23.75 -0.43 -7.79
N LEU A 165 22.74 -0.16 -6.97
CA LEU A 165 21.51 0.52 -7.42
C LEU A 165 21.54 2.03 -7.17
N GLY A 166 22.48 2.51 -6.35
CA GLY A 166 22.44 3.84 -5.78
C GLY A 166 21.33 3.94 -4.74
N LEU A 167 20.60 5.06 -4.75
CA LEU A 167 19.54 5.31 -3.78
C LEU A 167 18.30 4.44 -4.05
N VAL A 168 17.85 3.76 -3.00
CA VAL A 168 16.63 2.93 -3.00
C VAL A 168 15.71 3.43 -1.89
N ASP A 169 14.49 3.81 -2.26
CA ASP A 169 13.40 4.13 -1.34
C ASP A 169 12.54 2.87 -1.13
N VAL A 170 12.47 2.40 0.11
CA VAL A 170 11.64 1.27 0.53
C VAL A 170 10.47 1.81 1.35
N TRP A 171 9.29 1.80 0.73
CA TRP A 171 8.03 2.19 1.32
C TRP A 171 7.35 0.97 1.97
N ASN A 172 6.90 1.12 3.20
CA ASN A 172 6.05 0.19 3.92
C ASN A 172 4.72 0.88 4.25
N THR A 173 3.60 0.24 3.97
CA THR A 173 2.26 0.79 4.23
C THR A 173 1.30 -0.22 4.86
N HIS A 174 0.24 0.29 5.45
CA HIS A 174 -0.94 -0.49 5.84
C HIS A 174 -2.17 0.37 5.59
N PHE A 175 -3.05 -0.05 4.67
CA PHE A 175 -4.27 0.70 4.36
C PHE A 175 -5.38 0.47 5.41
N VAL A 176 -6.38 1.35 5.40
CA VAL A 176 -7.62 1.20 6.19
C VAL A 176 -8.35 -0.08 5.75
N ALA A 177 -8.88 -0.87 6.68
CA ALA A 177 -9.59 -2.11 6.35
C ALA A 177 -11.09 -1.84 6.03
N ALA A 178 -11.62 -0.71 6.52
CA ALA A 178 -13.00 -0.31 6.30
C ALA A 178 -13.37 -0.19 4.81
N GLY A 179 -14.63 -0.51 4.50
CA GLY A 179 -15.19 -0.47 3.15
C GLY A 179 -15.38 -1.86 2.51
N GLY A 180 -14.64 -2.87 3.00
CA GLY A 180 -14.72 -4.25 2.49
C GLY A 180 -14.30 -4.37 1.01
N GLU A 181 -14.34 -5.59 0.48
CA GLU A 181 -14.04 -5.85 -0.94
C GLU A 181 -15.29 -5.84 -1.83
N ASP A 182 -16.47 -6.01 -1.23
CA ASP A 182 -17.75 -6.04 -1.94
C ASP A 182 -18.38 -4.65 -2.12
N GLY A 183 -19.40 -4.55 -2.95
CA GLY A 183 -20.15 -3.32 -3.19
C GLY A 183 -19.40 -2.25 -4.00
N SER A 184 -19.95 -1.04 -4.00
CA SER A 184 -19.48 0.07 -4.84
C SER A 184 -18.11 0.60 -4.42
N GLU A 185 -17.29 1.05 -5.36
CA GLU A 185 -16.00 1.71 -5.08
C GLU A 185 -16.13 2.94 -4.16
N ALA A 186 -17.29 3.60 -4.14
CA ALA A 186 -17.57 4.72 -3.23
C ALA A 186 -17.49 4.33 -1.74
N GLN A 187 -17.66 3.05 -1.39
CA GLN A 187 -17.45 2.55 -0.02
C GLN A 187 -15.97 2.46 0.36
N ARG A 188 -15.08 2.46 -0.64
CA ARG A 188 -13.63 2.38 -0.50
C ARG A 188 -12.95 3.74 -0.71
N SER A 189 -13.69 4.84 -0.65
CA SER A 189 -13.18 6.20 -0.90
C SER A 189 -11.93 6.52 -0.07
N HIS A 190 -11.88 6.08 1.19
CA HIS A 190 -10.70 6.26 2.04
C HIS A 190 -9.49 5.48 1.50
N ARG A 191 -9.65 4.19 1.16
CA ARG A 191 -8.56 3.39 0.55
C ARG A 191 -8.11 3.98 -0.79
N ILE A 192 -9.03 4.50 -1.59
CA ILE A 192 -8.73 5.17 -2.87
C ILE A 192 -7.88 6.43 -2.63
N THR A 193 -8.24 7.25 -1.63
CA THR A 193 -7.42 8.40 -1.20
C THR A 193 -6.03 7.96 -0.76
N GLN A 194 -5.92 6.92 0.08
CA GLN A 194 -4.64 6.37 0.54
C GLN A 194 -3.78 5.85 -0.63
N ALA A 195 -4.40 5.16 -1.58
CA ALA A 195 -3.75 4.65 -2.79
C ALA A 195 -3.20 5.78 -3.66
N TYR A 196 -3.97 6.83 -3.89
CA TYR A 196 -3.52 8.00 -4.65
C TYR A 196 -2.35 8.72 -3.96
N GLU A 197 -2.43 8.94 -2.65
CA GLU A 197 -1.35 9.56 -1.87
C GLU A 197 -0.06 8.72 -1.89
N LEU A 198 -0.18 7.40 -1.77
CA LEU A 198 0.97 6.49 -1.85
C LEU A 198 1.56 6.46 -3.27
N ALA A 199 0.71 6.38 -4.30
CA ALA A 199 1.12 6.40 -5.69
C ALA A 199 1.93 7.68 -6.02
N ALA A 200 1.43 8.85 -5.58
CA ALA A 200 2.12 10.12 -5.74
C ALA A 200 3.47 10.14 -5.01
N ASN A 201 3.54 9.61 -3.78
CA ASN A 201 4.78 9.50 -3.02
C ASN A 201 5.82 8.59 -3.70
N CYS A 202 5.41 7.42 -4.19
CA CYS A 202 6.30 6.51 -4.92
C CYS A 202 6.78 7.11 -6.25
N ARG A 203 5.89 7.79 -6.98
CA ARG A 203 6.26 8.56 -8.17
C ARG A 203 7.29 9.64 -7.85
N ASN A 204 7.09 10.39 -6.77
CA ASN A 204 8.03 11.43 -6.33
C ASN A 204 9.39 10.87 -5.90
N SER A 205 9.44 9.66 -5.32
CA SER A 205 10.70 8.95 -5.09
C SER A 205 11.41 8.64 -6.41
N ALA A 206 10.68 8.13 -7.40
CA ALA A 206 11.24 7.80 -8.70
C ALA A 206 11.74 9.03 -9.48
N THR A 207 11.03 10.17 -9.44
CA THR A 207 11.48 11.42 -10.07
C THR A 207 12.73 12.01 -9.44
N ARG A 208 13.05 11.63 -8.20
CA ARG A 208 14.35 11.94 -7.56
C ARG A 208 15.46 10.96 -7.96
N ALA A 209 15.30 10.29 -9.10
CA ALA A 209 16.21 9.29 -9.63
C ALA A 209 16.48 8.09 -8.69
N ARG A 210 15.51 7.70 -7.86
CA ARG A 210 15.64 6.59 -6.91
C ARG A 210 14.94 5.33 -7.42
N HIS A 211 15.51 4.16 -7.12
CA HIS A 211 14.74 2.92 -7.21
C HIS A 211 13.69 2.90 -6.12
N VAL A 212 12.51 2.36 -6.41
CA VAL A 212 11.39 2.33 -5.47
C VAL A 212 10.92 0.91 -5.29
N VAL A 213 10.82 0.48 -4.04
CA VAL A 213 10.08 -0.71 -3.65
C VAL A 213 8.99 -0.26 -2.68
N CYS A 214 7.74 -0.61 -2.96
CA CYS A 214 6.59 -0.29 -2.14
C CYS A 214 5.91 -1.58 -1.70
N VAL A 215 5.84 -1.80 -0.40
CA VAL A 215 5.33 -3.05 0.17
C VAL A 215 4.30 -2.79 1.26
N GLY A 216 3.48 -3.79 1.54
CA GLY A 216 2.61 -3.78 2.72
C GLY A 216 1.26 -4.42 2.49
N ASP A 217 0.44 -4.31 3.54
CA ASP A 217 -0.95 -4.72 3.54
C ASP A 217 -1.81 -3.59 2.94
N LEU A 218 -2.20 -3.75 1.69
CA LEU A 218 -3.00 -2.77 0.97
C LEU A 218 -4.50 -2.91 1.25
N ASN A 219 -4.91 -3.92 2.02
CA ASN A 219 -6.31 -4.26 2.27
C ASN A 219 -7.14 -4.24 0.98
N SER A 220 -6.56 -4.56 -0.18
CA SER A 220 -7.22 -4.40 -1.47
C SER A 220 -6.84 -5.56 -2.37
N THR A 221 -7.83 -6.21 -2.95
CA THR A 221 -7.60 -7.30 -3.92
C THR A 221 -7.11 -6.75 -5.27
N PRO A 222 -6.44 -7.57 -6.10
CA PRO A 222 -5.83 -7.09 -7.34
C PRO A 222 -6.76 -6.37 -8.34
N PRO A 223 -8.05 -6.72 -8.53
CA PRO A 223 -8.93 -6.00 -9.45
C PRO A 223 -9.42 -4.65 -8.91
N SER A 224 -9.04 -4.26 -7.70
CA SER A 224 -9.51 -3.02 -7.08
C SER A 224 -8.91 -1.76 -7.71
N LEU A 225 -9.64 -0.66 -7.57
CA LEU A 225 -9.20 0.65 -8.01
C LEU A 225 -7.94 1.14 -7.26
N SER A 226 -7.75 0.73 -6.01
CA SER A 226 -6.55 1.03 -5.23
C SER A 226 -5.28 0.50 -5.91
N ILE A 227 -5.32 -0.75 -6.38
CA ILE A 227 -4.19 -1.38 -7.08
C ILE A 227 -3.97 -0.73 -8.45
N ALA A 228 -5.07 -0.40 -9.16
CA ALA A 228 -4.98 0.32 -10.43
C ALA A 228 -4.32 1.71 -10.26
N LEU A 229 -4.62 2.45 -9.19
CA LEU A 229 -3.94 3.73 -8.90
C LEU A 229 -2.45 3.56 -8.66
N LEU A 230 -2.04 2.58 -7.85
CA LEU A 230 -0.62 2.31 -7.60
C LEU A 230 0.12 1.95 -8.89
N ARG A 231 -0.50 1.16 -9.76
CA ARG A 231 0.03 0.81 -11.08
C ARG A 231 0.10 2.00 -12.03
N ASP A 232 -1.04 2.65 -12.28
CA ASP A 232 -1.18 3.60 -13.37
C ASP A 232 -0.69 5.01 -13.00
N VAL A 233 -0.92 5.46 -11.76
CA VAL A 233 -0.47 6.77 -11.26
C VAL A 233 0.93 6.66 -10.67
N GLY A 234 1.19 5.60 -9.90
CA GLY A 234 2.48 5.35 -9.25
C GLY A 234 3.54 4.78 -10.20
N GLY A 235 3.14 4.20 -11.34
CA GLY A 235 4.03 3.51 -12.27
C GLY A 235 4.67 2.27 -11.65
N LEU A 236 3.98 1.61 -10.73
CA LEU A 236 4.47 0.46 -9.97
C LEU A 236 4.11 -0.85 -10.66
N TYR A 237 5.05 -1.79 -10.65
CA TYR A 237 4.88 -3.16 -11.14
C TYR A 237 4.72 -4.13 -9.98
N ASP A 238 3.97 -5.19 -10.18
CA ASP A 238 3.69 -6.21 -9.18
C ASP A 238 4.66 -7.39 -9.34
N SER A 239 5.54 -7.60 -8.36
CA SER A 239 6.57 -8.65 -8.43
C SER A 239 5.99 -10.06 -8.48
N PHE A 240 4.84 -10.30 -7.87
CA PHE A 240 4.20 -11.61 -7.88
C PHE A 240 3.67 -11.92 -9.28
N LEU A 241 3.03 -10.95 -9.93
CA LEU A 241 2.51 -11.15 -11.29
C LEU A 241 3.65 -11.28 -12.32
N ASP A 242 4.73 -10.53 -12.14
CA ASP A 242 5.89 -10.61 -13.01
C ASP A 242 6.63 -11.95 -12.93
N THR A 243 6.56 -12.63 -11.78
CA THR A 243 7.14 -13.98 -11.60
C THR A 243 6.16 -15.10 -11.97
N HIS A 244 4.86 -14.81 -12.04
CA HIS A 244 3.79 -15.76 -12.33
C HIS A 244 3.04 -15.46 -13.63
N THR A 245 3.79 -15.27 -14.72
CA THR A 245 3.27 -14.84 -16.05
C THR A 245 2.26 -15.80 -16.70
N ARG A 246 2.16 -17.05 -16.21
CA ARG A 246 1.23 -18.06 -16.74
C ARG A 246 -0.16 -18.00 -16.10
N LEU A 247 -0.36 -17.16 -15.10
CA LEU A 247 -1.66 -16.98 -14.48
C LEU A 247 -2.58 -16.23 -15.45
N PRO A 248 -3.80 -16.74 -15.73
CA PRO A 248 -4.75 -15.99 -16.54
C PRO A 248 -5.06 -14.63 -15.85
N PRO A 249 -5.41 -13.57 -16.59
CA PRO A 249 -5.79 -12.27 -16.00
C PRO A 249 -6.90 -12.38 -14.94
N LEU A 250 -7.75 -13.41 -15.06
CA LEU A 250 -8.81 -13.77 -14.11
C LEU A 250 -8.36 -14.71 -12.97
N ALA A 251 -7.14 -15.23 -12.95
CA ALA A 251 -6.61 -15.87 -11.74
C ALA A 251 -6.32 -14.82 -10.65
N VAL A 252 -6.09 -13.58 -11.07
CA VAL A 252 -5.77 -12.44 -10.22
C VAL A 252 -7.04 -11.64 -9.88
N ALA A 253 -8.12 -11.81 -10.65
CA ALA A 253 -9.42 -11.20 -10.43
C ALA A 253 -10.47 -12.28 -10.13
N LEU A 254 -11.09 -12.21 -8.94
CA LEU A 254 -12.11 -13.18 -8.54
C LEU A 254 -13.21 -13.33 -9.60
N PRO A 255 -13.69 -14.56 -9.87
CA PRO A 255 -14.74 -14.76 -10.86
C PRO A 255 -15.97 -13.89 -10.57
N PRO A 256 -16.59 -13.28 -11.60
CA PRO A 256 -17.81 -12.50 -11.42
C PRO A 256 -18.91 -13.36 -10.78
N GLU A 257 -19.90 -12.72 -10.14
CA GLU A 257 -20.99 -13.42 -9.43
C GLU A 257 -21.73 -14.45 -10.29
N ASN A 258 -21.72 -14.26 -11.61
CA ASN A 258 -22.41 -15.09 -12.58
C ASN A 258 -21.51 -16.20 -13.18
N TYR A 259 -20.29 -16.41 -12.68
CA TYR A 259 -19.34 -17.39 -13.24
C TYR A 259 -19.93 -18.81 -13.28
N ASP A 260 -20.63 -19.21 -12.22
CA ASP A 260 -21.32 -20.51 -12.16
C ASP A 260 -22.50 -20.60 -13.15
N GLN A 261 -23.09 -19.47 -13.54
CA GLN A 261 -24.17 -19.40 -14.54
C GLN A 261 -23.64 -19.34 -15.98
N LEU A 262 -22.42 -18.87 -16.19
CA LEU A 262 -21.76 -18.78 -17.50
C LEU A 262 -21.11 -20.11 -17.95
N GLY A 263 -21.21 -21.16 -17.14
CA GLY A 263 -20.50 -22.42 -17.34
C GLY A 263 -19.03 -22.24 -16.98
N GLY A 264 -18.57 -22.91 -15.93
CA GLY A 264 -17.24 -22.77 -15.34
C GLY A 264 -16.04 -23.15 -16.21
N ASP A 265 -16.22 -23.22 -17.53
CA ASP A 265 -15.21 -23.43 -18.54
C ASP A 265 -15.42 -22.43 -19.69
N GLY A 266 -15.01 -21.18 -19.47
CA GLY A 266 -14.86 -20.18 -20.53
C GLY A 266 -13.68 -20.50 -21.46
N GLY A 267 -13.58 -21.76 -21.88
CA GLY A 267 -12.50 -22.27 -22.72
C GLY A 267 -12.44 -21.53 -24.03
N LEU A 268 -11.30 -20.88 -24.28
CA LEU A 268 -10.85 -20.58 -25.64
C LEU A 268 -10.91 -21.86 -26.47
N PRO A 269 -11.50 -21.85 -27.69
CA PRO A 269 -11.55 -23.04 -28.53
C PRO A 269 -10.12 -23.41 -28.94
N GLY A 270 -9.58 -24.51 -28.41
CA GLY A 270 -8.31 -25.10 -28.87
C GLY A 270 -7.34 -25.64 -27.82
N SER A 271 -7.59 -25.47 -26.51
CA SER A 271 -6.68 -25.96 -25.45
C SER A 271 -7.09 -27.33 -24.94
N SER A 272 -6.77 -28.40 -25.69
CA SER A 272 -6.86 -29.77 -25.18
C SER A 272 -5.63 -30.09 -24.31
N SER A 273 -5.76 -30.02 -22.99
CA SER A 273 -4.83 -30.70 -22.07
C SER A 273 -5.62 -31.57 -21.09
N PRO A 274 -5.37 -32.89 -21.04
CA PRO A 274 -6.10 -33.80 -20.18
C PRO A 274 -5.40 -33.89 -18.82
N LEU A 275 -5.92 -33.21 -17.80
CA LEU A 275 -5.57 -33.51 -16.41
C LEU A 275 -6.81 -33.38 -15.50
N THR A 276 -7.37 -34.55 -15.21
CA THR A 276 -7.95 -35.00 -13.94
C THR A 276 -8.96 -34.10 -13.24
N SER A 277 -10.20 -34.57 -13.33
CA SER A 277 -11.35 -34.29 -12.49
C SER A 277 -11.04 -34.13 -11.00
N THR A 278 -11.30 -32.95 -10.45
CA THR A 278 -11.72 -32.76 -9.07
C THR A 278 -13.19 -32.34 -9.10
N LEU A 279 -13.99 -32.85 -8.15
CA LEU A 279 -15.43 -32.56 -7.98
C LEU A 279 -15.78 -31.06 -8.17
N PRO A 280 -17.03 -30.71 -8.53
CA PRO A 280 -17.50 -29.32 -8.49
C PRO A 280 -17.57 -28.87 -7.03
N GLY A 281 -16.44 -28.49 -6.46
CA GLY A 281 -16.28 -28.37 -5.01
C GLY A 281 -14.97 -27.67 -4.66
N ARG A 282 -15.12 -26.46 -4.14
CA ARG A 282 -14.18 -25.59 -3.41
C ARG A 282 -12.71 -25.55 -3.90
N PRO A 283 -12.16 -24.35 -4.21
CA PRO A 283 -10.76 -24.21 -4.64
C PRO A 283 -9.76 -24.79 -3.63
N ASP A 284 -8.73 -25.45 -4.13
CA ASP A 284 -7.60 -25.95 -3.34
C ASP A 284 -6.81 -24.78 -2.72
N PRO A 285 -6.76 -24.67 -1.37
CA PRO A 285 -6.11 -23.54 -0.71
C PRO A 285 -4.58 -23.53 -0.86
N GLU A 286 -3.91 -24.68 -1.02
CA GLU A 286 -2.46 -24.71 -1.24
C GLU A 286 -2.12 -24.13 -2.61
N ARG A 287 -2.88 -24.54 -3.63
CA ARG A 287 -2.79 -23.96 -4.97
C ARG A 287 -3.18 -22.49 -4.99
N ALA A 288 -4.17 -22.06 -4.21
CA ALA A 288 -4.55 -20.65 -4.12
C ALA A 288 -3.42 -19.78 -3.53
N ILE A 289 -2.71 -20.27 -2.51
CA ILE A 289 -1.52 -19.60 -1.98
C ILE A 289 -0.42 -19.54 -3.05
N ALA A 290 -0.06 -20.69 -3.63
CA ALA A 290 1.06 -20.78 -4.55
C ALA A 290 0.81 -20.02 -5.87
N HIS A 291 -0.40 -20.09 -6.42
CA HIS A 291 -0.69 -19.56 -7.75
C HIS A 291 -1.43 -18.23 -7.71
N LEU A 292 -2.19 -17.91 -6.65
CA LEU A 292 -2.96 -16.66 -6.60
C LEU A 292 -2.37 -15.66 -5.60
N GLY A 293 -1.30 -16.04 -4.90
CA GLY A 293 -0.64 -15.20 -3.90
C GLY A 293 -1.55 -14.88 -2.72
N VAL A 294 -2.42 -15.82 -2.34
CA VAL A 294 -3.32 -15.64 -1.19
C VAL A 294 -2.50 -15.45 0.09
N THR A 295 -2.67 -14.31 0.75
CA THR A 295 -2.00 -13.97 2.01
C THR A 295 -2.95 -13.86 3.19
N CYS A 296 -4.23 -13.60 2.97
CA CYS A 296 -5.23 -13.43 4.01
C CYS A 296 -6.46 -14.30 3.73
N ASP A 297 -7.27 -14.56 4.76
CA ASP A 297 -8.53 -15.32 4.67
C ASP A 297 -8.40 -16.72 4.05
N SER A 298 -7.20 -17.30 4.06
CA SER A 298 -6.97 -18.69 3.62
C SER A 298 -7.56 -19.69 4.62
N PRO A 299 -8.21 -20.78 4.15
CA PRO A 299 -8.61 -21.90 5.00
C PRO A 299 -7.47 -22.56 5.78
N LEU A 300 -6.22 -22.41 5.31
CA LEU A 300 -5.03 -22.95 5.99
C LEU A 300 -4.55 -22.08 7.15
N ASN A 301 -5.01 -20.83 7.23
CA ASN A 301 -4.68 -19.94 8.34
C ASN A 301 -5.58 -20.23 9.55
N THR A 302 -4.98 -20.56 10.71
CA THR A 302 -5.75 -20.94 11.90
C THR A 302 -6.58 -19.79 12.49
N TRP A 303 -6.25 -18.54 12.17
CA TRP A 303 -7.00 -17.36 12.63
C TRP A 303 -8.16 -17.00 11.71
N THR A 304 -8.25 -17.66 10.55
CA THR A 304 -9.37 -17.56 9.61
C THR A 304 -10.39 -18.67 9.82
N ALA A 305 -9.92 -19.85 10.27
CA ALA A 305 -10.77 -21.02 10.49
C ALA A 305 -12.01 -20.69 11.35
N GLY A 306 -13.20 -20.88 10.78
CA GLY A 306 -14.49 -20.65 11.44
C GLY A 306 -15.07 -19.23 11.32
N LYS A 307 -14.42 -18.30 10.62
CA LYS A 307 -15.00 -16.99 10.28
C LYS A 307 -16.04 -17.13 9.15
N ASN A 308 -17.11 -16.33 9.22
CA ASN A 308 -18.01 -16.12 8.10
C ASN A 308 -17.33 -15.18 7.10
N LEU A 309 -16.63 -15.76 6.13
CA LEU A 309 -15.94 -15.01 5.09
C LEU A 309 -16.92 -14.54 4.02
N ASP A 310 -16.57 -13.47 3.32
CA ASP A 310 -17.32 -13.06 2.15
C ASP A 310 -17.32 -14.16 1.07
N PRO A 311 -18.36 -14.20 0.21
CA PRO A 311 -18.47 -15.21 -0.84
C PRO A 311 -17.26 -15.23 -1.77
N ARG A 312 -16.67 -14.06 -2.01
CA ARG A 312 -15.50 -13.84 -2.85
C ARG A 312 -14.26 -14.56 -2.31
N ALA A 313 -13.93 -14.36 -1.04
CA ALA A 313 -12.84 -15.08 -0.35
C ALA A 313 -13.08 -16.59 -0.37
N THR A 314 -14.33 -17.01 -0.14
CA THR A 314 -14.68 -18.44 -0.10
C THR A 314 -14.50 -19.11 -1.47
N ARG A 315 -14.84 -18.41 -2.56
CA ARG A 315 -14.70 -18.90 -3.94
C ARG A 315 -13.26 -18.99 -4.44
N ALA A 316 -12.32 -18.28 -3.82
CA ALA A 316 -10.90 -18.31 -4.20
C ALA A 316 -9.97 -18.89 -3.13
N ALA A 317 -10.52 -19.47 -2.06
CA ALA A 317 -9.75 -19.95 -0.91
C ALA A 317 -8.83 -18.88 -0.27
N GLY A 318 -9.32 -17.64 -0.22
CA GLY A 318 -8.71 -16.51 0.46
C GLY A 318 -8.55 -15.29 -0.42
N LYS A 319 -7.74 -14.34 0.04
CA LYS A 319 -7.49 -13.04 -0.60
C LYS A 319 -6.01 -12.74 -0.65
N ARG A 320 -5.58 -12.08 -1.74
CA ARG A 320 -4.28 -11.44 -1.85
C ARG A 320 -4.40 -9.97 -1.44
N LEU A 321 -3.88 -9.64 -0.26
CA LEU A 321 -3.95 -8.28 0.31
C LEU A 321 -2.57 -7.66 0.53
N ASP A 322 -1.53 -8.49 0.60
CA ASP A 322 -0.14 -8.07 0.80
C ASP A 322 0.61 -8.06 -0.54
N TYR A 323 1.37 -6.99 -0.79
CA TYR A 323 2.04 -6.77 -2.07
C TYR A 323 3.49 -6.35 -1.89
N ILE A 324 4.32 -6.72 -2.87
CA ILE A 324 5.63 -6.13 -3.11
C ILE A 324 5.59 -5.54 -4.51
N LEU A 325 5.52 -4.21 -4.57
CA LEU A 325 5.48 -3.44 -5.80
C LEU A 325 6.83 -2.76 -6.01
N TYR A 326 7.21 -2.54 -7.26
CA TYR A 326 8.52 -1.95 -7.56
C TYR A 326 8.51 -1.09 -8.81
N ARG A 327 9.48 -0.17 -8.92
CA ARG A 327 9.81 0.53 -10.16
C ARG A 327 11.23 1.08 -10.15
N GLY A 328 11.73 1.34 -11.34
CA GLY A 328 12.96 2.08 -11.55
C GLY A 328 12.83 3.59 -11.34
N PRO A 329 13.97 4.30 -11.27
CA PRO A 329 14.07 5.74 -11.42
C PRO A 329 13.31 6.25 -12.65
N ALA A 330 12.74 7.45 -12.57
CA ALA A 330 12.40 8.21 -13.76
C ALA A 330 13.71 8.81 -14.31
N LEU A 331 14.04 8.53 -15.57
CA LEU A 331 15.18 9.16 -16.26
C LEU A 331 14.66 10.40 -17.01
N ASP A 332 15.21 11.59 -16.75
CA ASP A 332 14.86 12.86 -17.43
C ASP A 332 15.15 12.77 -18.96
N HIS A 333 14.47 13.43 -19.91
CA HIS A 333 13.75 14.72 -19.91
C HIS A 333 12.71 14.84 -21.07
N ASP A 334 12.10 13.75 -21.54
CA ASP A 334 11.10 13.82 -22.63
C ASP A 334 9.66 13.90 -22.05
N PRO A 335 8.93 15.01 -22.23
CA PRO A 335 7.53 15.12 -21.77
C PRO A 335 6.59 14.10 -22.44
N SER A 336 7.00 13.45 -23.53
CA SER A 336 6.26 12.35 -24.15
C SER A 336 6.49 10.98 -23.49
N THR A 337 7.60 10.81 -22.74
CA THR A 337 7.89 9.59 -21.96
C THR A 337 7.42 9.68 -20.51
N GLN A 338 6.90 10.83 -20.07
CA GLN A 338 6.31 11.00 -18.73
C GLN A 338 5.10 10.10 -18.46
N LEU A 339 4.46 9.55 -19.49
CA LEU A 339 3.25 8.74 -19.35
C LEU A 339 3.29 7.40 -20.14
N ALA A 340 4.47 7.04 -20.66
CA ALA A 340 4.64 5.94 -21.60
C ALA A 340 5.80 5.04 -21.19
N TYR A 341 5.54 4.09 -20.30
CA TYR A 341 6.57 3.16 -19.83
C TYR A 341 6.62 1.91 -20.71
N THR A 342 7.36 2.00 -21.80
CA THR A 342 7.65 0.90 -22.73
C THR A 342 8.85 0.08 -22.32
N ALA A 343 8.69 -1.24 -22.46
CA ALA A 343 9.70 -2.26 -22.22
C ALA A 343 10.86 -2.23 -23.21
N SER A 344 12.10 -2.18 -22.72
CA SER A 344 13.22 -2.85 -23.37
C SER A 344 13.81 -3.84 -22.39
N ALA A 345 14.23 -5.01 -22.89
CA ALA A 345 15.08 -5.98 -22.20
C ALA A 345 16.41 -5.38 -21.68
N THR A 346 16.64 -4.08 -21.91
CA THR A 346 17.72 -3.31 -21.28
C THR A 346 17.32 -1.99 -20.61
N THR A 347 16.09 -1.46 -20.73
CA THR A 347 15.66 -0.26 -19.98
C THR A 347 14.15 -0.05 -20.02
N SER A 348 13.43 -0.39 -18.94
CA SER A 348 12.03 0.06 -18.76
C SER A 348 11.46 -0.09 -17.36
N ARG A 349 11.96 -1.04 -16.55
CA ARG A 349 11.49 -1.25 -15.16
C ARG A 349 12.56 -0.86 -14.13
N GLY A 350 13.56 -0.09 -14.56
CA GLY A 350 14.79 0.11 -13.81
C GLY A 350 15.69 -1.12 -13.86
N ARG A 351 16.53 -1.29 -12.85
CA ARG A 351 17.51 -2.36 -12.76
C ARG A 351 17.11 -3.51 -11.83
N LEU A 352 15.88 -3.50 -11.31
CA LEU A 352 15.34 -4.58 -10.50
C LEU A 352 14.51 -5.52 -11.39
N ALA A 353 14.83 -6.80 -11.41
CA ALA A 353 14.04 -7.84 -12.06
C ALA A 353 13.65 -8.89 -11.02
N PRO A 354 12.35 -9.08 -10.71
CA PRO A 354 11.94 -10.08 -9.73
C PRO A 354 12.21 -11.47 -10.32
N SER A 355 13.01 -12.27 -9.62
CA SER A 355 13.33 -13.64 -10.01
C SER A 355 12.44 -14.66 -9.31
N GLU A 356 11.98 -14.34 -8.10
CA GLU A 356 11.12 -15.20 -7.30
C GLU A 356 10.22 -14.36 -6.37
N SER A 357 8.97 -14.76 -6.19
CA SER A 357 8.02 -14.12 -5.27
C SER A 357 7.12 -15.18 -4.64
N ASN A 358 7.17 -15.37 -3.33
CA ASN A 358 6.50 -16.49 -2.65
C ASN A 358 5.72 -16.02 -1.43
N VAL A 359 4.58 -16.66 -1.18
CA VAL A 359 3.89 -16.56 0.10
C VAL A 359 4.58 -17.48 1.10
N VAL A 360 4.95 -16.92 2.25
CA VAL A 360 5.76 -17.55 3.30
C VAL A 360 5.08 -17.42 4.67
N PHE A 361 5.63 -18.04 5.72
CA PHE A 361 5.00 -18.12 7.05
C PHE A 361 3.61 -18.80 7.03
N THR A 362 3.42 -19.76 6.12
CA THR A 362 2.20 -20.58 6.00
C THR A 362 2.13 -21.69 7.05
N ASP A 363 3.28 -22.07 7.63
CA ASP A 363 3.39 -23.07 8.68
C ASP A 363 2.80 -22.61 10.02
N LYS A 364 2.54 -23.59 10.89
CA LYS A 364 2.15 -23.33 12.28
C LYS A 364 3.38 -23.04 13.13
N VAL A 365 3.22 -22.15 14.10
CA VAL A 365 4.24 -21.89 15.11
C VAL A 365 4.51 -23.17 15.91
N PRO A 366 5.77 -23.65 15.95
CA PRO A 366 6.14 -24.85 16.70
C PRO A 366 5.68 -24.75 18.17
N GLY A 367 4.98 -25.77 18.64
CA GLY A 367 4.48 -25.85 20.03
C GLY A 367 3.23 -25.02 20.34
N LEU A 368 2.76 -24.13 19.46
CA LEU A 368 1.52 -23.35 19.68
C LEU A 368 0.32 -23.84 18.85
N GLY A 369 0.54 -24.62 17.79
CA GLY A 369 -0.53 -25.17 16.96
C GLY A 369 -1.36 -24.14 16.17
N CYS A 370 -0.88 -22.90 16.07
CA CYS A 370 -1.54 -21.79 15.37
C CYS A 370 -0.58 -21.12 14.37
N SER A 371 -1.12 -20.44 13.36
CA SER A 371 -0.37 -19.64 12.38
C SER A 371 0.35 -18.46 13.04
N TYR A 372 1.46 -18.02 12.44
CA TYR A 372 2.28 -16.91 12.94
C TYR A 372 1.52 -15.58 13.02
N SER A 373 0.61 -15.34 12.08
CA SER A 373 -0.27 -14.18 12.03
C SER A 373 -1.57 -14.56 11.31
N ASP A 374 -2.59 -13.69 11.34
CA ASP A 374 -3.81 -13.86 10.53
C ASP A 374 -3.58 -13.54 9.03
N HIS A 375 -2.40 -13.01 8.70
CA HIS A 375 -1.82 -12.98 7.37
C HIS A 375 -0.66 -13.98 7.25
N PHE A 376 -0.39 -14.41 6.02
CA PHE A 376 0.89 -14.99 5.62
C PHE A 376 1.83 -13.87 5.15
N GLY A 377 3.13 -14.12 5.20
CA GLY A 377 4.12 -13.18 4.68
C GLY A 377 4.24 -13.29 3.16
N LEU A 378 4.71 -12.24 2.50
CA LEU A 378 5.09 -12.26 1.08
C LEU A 378 6.55 -11.84 0.96
N GLU A 379 7.35 -12.66 0.28
CA GLU A 379 8.74 -12.35 -0.03
C GLU A 379 8.95 -12.15 -1.52
N THR A 380 9.99 -11.41 -1.89
CA THR A 380 10.46 -11.32 -3.28
C THR A 380 11.98 -11.18 -3.30
N THR A 381 12.61 -11.93 -4.20
CA THR A 381 14.00 -11.74 -4.58
C THR A 381 14.05 -11.03 -5.92
N PHE A 382 14.78 -9.91 -5.97
CA PHE A 382 15.09 -9.19 -7.19
C PHE A 382 16.53 -9.43 -7.59
N ASP A 383 16.77 -9.80 -8.85
CA ASP A 383 18.08 -9.72 -9.46
C ASP A 383 18.35 -8.27 -9.88
N ILE A 384 19.57 -7.80 -9.61
CA ILE A 384 20.03 -6.47 -9.98
C ILE A 384 20.73 -6.58 -11.33
N LEU A 385 20.08 -6.04 -12.35
CA LEU A 385 20.60 -6.01 -13.70
C LEU A 385 21.81 -5.07 -13.81
N ASP A 386 22.77 -5.43 -14.65
CA ASP A 386 23.91 -4.57 -14.96
C ASP A 386 23.44 -3.27 -15.62
N SER A 387 24.15 -2.17 -15.36
CA SER A 387 23.90 -0.94 -16.12
C SER A 387 24.26 -1.20 -17.59
N PRO A 388 23.40 -0.79 -18.55
CA PRO A 388 23.80 -0.82 -19.95
C PRO A 388 25.09 0.00 -20.10
N ALA A 389 26.12 -0.60 -20.68
CA ALA A 389 27.39 0.09 -20.93
C ALA A 389 27.10 1.37 -21.70
N ALA A 390 27.65 2.50 -21.25
CA ALA A 390 27.56 3.75 -21.99
C ALA A 390 28.03 3.49 -23.43
N PRO A 391 27.35 4.00 -24.47
CA PRO A 391 27.83 3.87 -25.83
C PRO A 391 29.21 4.52 -25.89
N CYS A 392 30.25 3.70 -26.01
CA CYS A 392 31.59 4.16 -26.27
C CYS A 392 31.55 4.89 -27.61
N LEU A 393 31.68 6.23 -27.59
CA LEU A 393 31.93 7.02 -28.77
C LEU A 393 33.15 6.42 -29.47
N PRO A 394 33.04 5.92 -30.72
CA PRO A 394 34.21 5.41 -31.41
C PRO A 394 35.17 6.57 -31.65
N ARG A 395 36.30 6.55 -30.94
CA ARG A 395 37.45 7.40 -31.21
C ARG A 395 37.93 7.05 -32.63
N GLY A 396 37.86 8.04 -33.50
CA GLY A 396 38.05 7.86 -34.94
C GLY A 396 39.35 7.15 -35.31
N ALA A 397 39.21 6.14 -36.16
CA ALA A 397 40.26 5.65 -37.04
C ALA A 397 39.63 4.90 -38.22
N GLY A 398 39.95 5.35 -39.44
CA GLY A 398 39.97 4.51 -40.63
C GLY A 398 38.67 4.41 -41.44
N ALA A 399 38.77 4.86 -42.69
CA ALA A 399 37.75 4.80 -43.71
C ALA A 399 37.47 3.38 -44.22
N GLY A 400 36.24 3.19 -44.74
CA GLY A 400 35.97 2.26 -45.85
C GLY A 400 35.19 0.99 -45.51
N ALA A 401 33.91 0.97 -45.89
CA ALA A 401 33.21 -0.11 -46.61
C ALA A 401 31.72 -0.11 -46.24
N GLY A 402 30.87 0.20 -47.21
CA GLY A 402 29.43 0.26 -47.06
C GLY A 402 28.82 -1.12 -46.85
N ILE A 403 27.92 -1.21 -45.87
CA ILE A 403 26.87 -2.23 -45.81
C ILE A 403 25.58 -1.52 -45.39
N SER A 404 24.68 -1.33 -46.35
CA SER A 404 23.31 -0.90 -46.09
C SER A 404 22.60 -1.98 -45.28
N ARG A 405 22.27 -1.68 -44.01
CA ARG A 405 21.26 -2.41 -43.24
C ARG A 405 20.06 -1.50 -43.03
N SER A 406 18.92 -1.93 -43.55
CA SER A 406 17.60 -1.36 -43.37
C SER A 406 17.18 -1.40 -41.89
N ASN A 407 17.15 -0.23 -41.23
CA ASN A 407 16.49 -0.05 -39.95
C ASN A 407 15.09 0.54 -40.18
N HIS A 408 14.10 -0.33 -40.37
CA HIS A 408 12.68 0.03 -40.32
C HIS A 408 11.92 -1.06 -39.55
N ALA A 409 12.08 -1.10 -38.21
CA ALA A 409 11.19 -1.83 -37.30
C ALA A 409 11.54 -1.51 -35.83
N SER A 410 11.30 -0.29 -35.34
CA SER A 410 11.43 0.01 -33.89
C SER A 410 10.55 1.17 -33.41
N THR A 411 9.97 1.98 -34.30
CA THR A 411 9.23 3.21 -33.92
C THR A 411 7.73 2.98 -33.71
N THR A 412 7.15 1.92 -34.29
CA THR A 412 5.71 1.65 -34.25
C THR A 412 5.21 1.00 -32.96
N THR A 413 6.04 0.24 -32.24
CA THR A 413 5.66 -0.40 -30.97
C THR A 413 5.73 0.55 -29.76
N ALA A 414 6.70 1.47 -29.73
CA ALA A 414 6.83 2.41 -28.62
C ALA A 414 5.69 3.44 -28.55
N THR A 415 5.10 3.78 -29.70
CA THR A 415 4.00 4.74 -29.81
C THR A 415 2.63 4.13 -29.52
N SER A 416 2.44 2.82 -29.72
CA SER A 416 1.22 2.13 -29.33
C SER A 416 1.12 1.92 -27.82
N ASP A 417 2.22 1.53 -27.20
CA ASP A 417 2.27 1.22 -25.76
C ASP A 417 2.14 2.50 -24.91
N SER A 418 2.69 3.63 -25.39
CA SER A 418 2.51 4.95 -24.78
C SER A 418 1.05 5.40 -24.78
N ALA A 419 0.37 5.24 -25.91
CA ALA A 419 -1.04 5.59 -26.05
C ALA A 419 -1.93 4.70 -25.15
N VAL A 420 -1.64 3.40 -25.06
CA VAL A 420 -2.36 2.47 -24.18
C VAL A 420 -2.13 2.82 -22.71
N ALA A 421 -0.88 3.11 -22.30
CA ALA A 421 -0.58 3.54 -20.93
C ALA A 421 -1.30 4.84 -20.56
N ASN A 422 -1.28 5.84 -21.44
CA ASN A 422 -2.04 7.09 -21.27
C ASN A 422 -3.55 6.83 -21.13
N SER A 423 -4.09 5.91 -21.93
CA SER A 423 -5.51 5.57 -21.89
C SER A 423 -5.90 4.92 -20.56
N ASN A 424 -5.10 3.96 -20.07
CA ASN A 424 -5.31 3.28 -18.78
C ASN A 424 -5.21 4.27 -17.62
N HIS A 425 -4.18 5.11 -17.62
CA HIS A 425 -3.99 6.17 -16.63
C HIS A 425 -5.19 7.11 -16.56
N SER A 426 -5.65 7.62 -17.71
CA SER A 426 -6.84 8.50 -17.76
C SER A 426 -8.13 7.79 -17.32
N HIS A 427 -8.27 6.49 -17.58
CA HIS A 427 -9.43 5.70 -17.20
C HIS A 427 -9.44 5.45 -15.68
N THR A 428 -8.30 5.11 -15.11
CA THR A 428 -8.12 4.91 -13.66
C THR A 428 -8.38 6.20 -12.89
N LEU A 429 -7.84 7.34 -13.33
CA LEU A 429 -8.12 8.64 -12.70
C LEU A 429 -9.61 9.01 -12.77
N ARG A 430 -10.28 8.82 -13.92
CA ARG A 430 -11.74 9.06 -14.03
C ARG A 430 -12.55 8.17 -13.10
N SER A 431 -12.18 6.88 -13.02
CA SER A 431 -12.84 5.92 -12.13
C SER A 431 -12.65 6.31 -10.66
N ALA A 432 -11.45 6.75 -10.29
CA ALA A 432 -11.14 7.24 -8.95
C ALA A 432 -11.91 8.51 -8.60
N ALA A 433 -11.95 9.51 -9.49
CA ALA A 433 -12.73 10.73 -9.29
C ALA A 433 -14.23 10.41 -9.09
N HIS A 434 -14.79 9.52 -9.93
CA HIS A 434 -16.19 9.10 -9.80
C HIS A 434 -16.46 8.38 -8.47
N ALA A 435 -15.59 7.46 -8.06
CA ALA A 435 -15.72 6.75 -6.79
C ALA A 435 -15.62 7.71 -5.58
N LEU A 436 -14.67 8.65 -5.61
CA LEU A 436 -14.50 9.65 -4.56
C LEU A 436 -15.69 10.64 -4.51
N ALA A 437 -16.25 11.02 -5.66
CA ALA A 437 -17.47 11.84 -5.71
C ALA A 437 -18.65 11.11 -5.06
N GLY A 438 -18.81 9.81 -5.33
CA GLY A 438 -19.77 8.96 -4.61
C GLY A 438 -19.49 8.90 -3.11
N GLY A 439 -18.23 8.77 -2.71
CA GLY A 439 -17.78 8.85 -1.32
C GLY A 439 -18.14 10.19 -0.66
N HIS A 440 -17.99 11.30 -1.37
CA HIS A 440 -18.32 12.65 -0.90
C HIS A 440 -19.83 12.81 -0.65
N VAL A 441 -20.67 12.29 -1.54
CA VAL A 441 -22.13 12.26 -1.34
C VAL A 441 -22.49 11.44 -0.10
N ARG A 442 -21.85 10.29 0.11
CA ARG A 442 -22.04 9.45 1.31
C ARG A 442 -21.57 10.14 2.59
N ALA A 443 -20.43 10.84 2.56
CA ALA A 443 -19.93 11.62 3.68
C ALA A 443 -20.94 12.72 4.06
N ARG A 444 -21.52 13.42 3.08
CA ARG A 444 -22.60 14.40 3.31
C ARG A 444 -23.84 13.76 3.94
N SER A 445 -24.29 12.62 3.42
CA SER A 445 -25.42 11.89 3.99
C SER A 445 -25.16 11.44 5.43
N THR A 446 -23.96 10.95 5.71
CA THR A 446 -23.54 10.50 7.06
C THR A 446 -23.49 11.68 8.03
N GLN A 447 -22.91 12.80 7.60
CA GLN A 447 -22.89 14.05 8.37
C GLN A 447 -24.31 14.52 8.72
N THR A 448 -25.23 14.54 7.75
CA THR A 448 -26.63 14.88 7.99
C THR A 448 -27.29 13.94 9.00
N SER A 449 -27.05 12.63 8.88
CA SER A 449 -27.54 11.64 9.86
C SER A 449 -27.02 11.92 11.28
N HIS A 450 -25.74 12.28 11.42
CA HIS A 450 -25.15 12.61 12.73
C HIS A 450 -25.75 13.90 13.32
N PHE A 451 -26.07 14.90 12.51
CA PHE A 451 -26.82 16.08 12.98
C PHE A 451 -28.22 15.72 13.49
N TYR A 452 -28.94 14.83 12.79
CA TYR A 452 -30.25 14.35 13.25
C TYR A 452 -30.14 13.57 14.57
N LEU A 453 -29.16 12.68 14.69
CA LEU A 453 -28.91 11.93 15.93
C LEU A 453 -28.52 12.85 17.09
N PHE A 454 -27.73 13.90 16.82
CA PHE A 454 -27.42 14.94 17.81
C PHE A 454 -28.69 15.66 18.29
N ALA A 455 -29.53 16.13 17.36
CA ALA A 455 -30.78 16.82 17.71
C ALA A 455 -31.72 15.91 18.53
N LEU A 456 -31.85 14.64 18.14
CA LEU A 456 -32.64 13.65 18.88
C LEU A 456 -32.08 13.41 20.29
N ALA A 457 -30.77 13.23 20.43
CA ALA A 457 -30.12 13.04 21.72
C ALA A 457 -30.28 14.26 22.64
N LEU A 458 -30.25 15.47 22.08
CA LEU A 458 -30.48 16.71 22.83
C LEU A 458 -31.92 16.80 23.35
N VAL A 459 -32.91 16.51 22.50
CA VAL A 459 -34.33 16.47 22.90
C VAL A 459 -34.56 15.40 23.96
N LEU A 460 -33.97 14.22 23.81
CA LEU A 460 -34.06 13.13 24.78
C LEU A 460 -33.43 13.52 26.12
N ALA A 461 -32.24 14.13 26.12
CA ALA A 461 -31.57 14.59 27.34
C ALA A 461 -32.43 15.64 28.08
N LEU A 462 -32.99 16.61 27.34
CA LEU A 462 -33.88 17.63 27.93
C LEU A 462 -35.17 16.99 28.48
N ALA A 463 -35.78 16.07 27.74
CA ALA A 463 -36.97 15.36 28.18
C ALA A 463 -36.71 14.54 29.45
N LEU A 464 -35.56 13.87 29.56
CA LEU A 464 -35.15 13.14 30.76
C LEU A 464 -34.90 14.06 31.96
N LEU A 465 -34.30 15.24 31.74
CA LEU A 465 -34.11 16.25 32.78
C LEU A 465 -35.44 16.84 33.26
N VAL A 466 -36.39 17.09 32.37
CA VAL A 466 -37.73 17.58 32.74
C VAL A 466 -38.52 16.48 33.45
N ALA A 467 -38.49 15.25 32.94
CA ALA A 467 -39.17 14.11 33.53
C ALA A 467 -38.66 13.78 34.94
N SER A 468 -37.37 14.02 35.22
CA SER A 468 -36.78 13.80 36.55
C SER A 468 -37.41 14.70 37.62
N ILE A 469 -37.81 15.93 37.26
CA ILE A 469 -38.52 16.87 38.15
C ILE A 469 -39.87 16.28 38.60
N PHE A 470 -40.55 15.57 37.71
CA PHE A 470 -41.89 15.02 37.95
C PHE A 470 -41.87 13.57 38.46
N GLN A 471 -40.71 12.99 38.80
CA GLN A 471 -40.61 11.59 39.23
C GLN A 471 -40.90 11.46 40.75
N PRO A 472 -42.05 10.92 41.16
CA PRO A 472 -42.41 10.80 42.59
C PRO A 472 -41.55 9.80 43.37
N LEU A 473 -40.96 8.81 42.68
CA LEU A 473 -40.11 7.81 43.32
C LEU A 473 -38.65 8.30 43.38
N GLY A 474 -38.25 8.84 44.54
CA GLY A 474 -36.89 9.36 44.74
C GLY A 474 -35.77 8.36 44.43
N ALA A 475 -36.01 7.05 44.59
CA ALA A 475 -35.06 6.00 44.24
C ALA A 475 -34.81 5.85 42.73
N VAL A 476 -35.74 6.31 41.88
CA VAL A 476 -35.65 6.20 40.41
C VAL A 476 -35.01 7.45 39.79
N ASN A 477 -35.06 8.59 40.48
CA ASN A 477 -34.50 9.86 40.00
C ASN A 477 -33.02 9.77 39.54
N PRO A 478 -32.10 9.08 40.25
CA PRO A 478 -30.71 8.90 39.78
C PRO A 478 -30.59 8.22 38.42
N VAL A 479 -31.53 7.34 38.06
CA VAL A 479 -31.55 6.66 36.76
C VAL A 479 -31.83 7.65 35.63
N PHE A 480 -32.75 8.59 35.81
CA PHE A 480 -33.05 9.63 34.82
C PHE A 480 -31.84 10.55 34.59
N ILE A 481 -31.14 10.93 35.66
CA ILE A 481 -29.91 11.73 35.58
C ILE A 481 -28.83 10.96 34.81
N LEU A 482 -28.63 9.68 35.14
CA LEU A 482 -27.65 8.84 34.44
C LEU A 482 -27.97 8.73 32.95
N LEU A 483 -29.24 8.48 32.59
CA LEU A 483 -29.67 8.41 31.19
C LEU A 483 -29.50 9.75 30.46
N ALA A 484 -29.78 10.88 31.13
CA ALA A 484 -29.56 12.21 30.57
C ALA A 484 -28.07 12.48 30.30
N VAL A 485 -27.18 12.06 31.20
CA VAL A 485 -25.72 12.15 30.99
C VAL A 485 -25.29 11.29 29.81
N VAL A 486 -25.77 10.05 29.70
CA VAL A 486 -25.49 9.17 28.55
C VAL A 486 -25.99 9.78 27.24
N ALA A 487 -27.21 10.33 27.23
CA ALA A 487 -27.76 11.03 26.07
C ALA A 487 -26.93 12.28 25.71
N GLY A 488 -26.48 13.05 26.70
CA GLY A 488 -25.58 14.19 26.50
C GLY A 488 -24.22 13.80 25.91
N TRP A 489 -23.62 12.70 26.36
CA TRP A 489 -22.38 12.16 25.80
C TRP A 489 -22.55 11.67 24.36
N ALA A 490 -23.64 10.96 24.09
CA ALA A 490 -24.00 10.53 22.74
C ALA A 490 -24.21 11.74 21.82
N GLY A 491 -24.98 12.74 22.26
CA GLY A 491 -25.20 13.98 21.52
C GLY A 491 -23.89 14.73 21.23
N THR A 492 -23.05 14.94 22.23
CA THR A 492 -21.75 15.63 22.06
C THR A 492 -20.84 14.89 21.08
N THR A 493 -20.82 13.57 21.13
CA THR A 493 -20.06 12.72 20.20
C THR A 493 -20.59 12.83 18.77
N MET A 494 -21.91 12.81 18.58
CA MET A 494 -22.54 13.01 17.27
C MET A 494 -22.30 14.42 16.73
N LEU A 495 -22.32 15.44 17.58
CA LEU A 495 -22.00 16.82 17.19
C LEU A 495 -20.56 16.94 16.71
N TYR A 496 -19.60 16.39 17.45
CA TYR A 496 -18.19 16.37 17.04
C TYR A 496 -18.00 15.61 15.73
N SER A 497 -18.67 14.46 15.60
CA SER A 497 -18.63 13.68 14.36
C SER A 497 -19.25 14.41 13.17
N ALA A 498 -20.33 15.15 13.36
CA ALA A 498 -21.00 15.91 12.30
C ALA A 498 -20.20 17.17 11.90
N LEU A 499 -19.76 17.97 12.87
CA LEU A 499 -19.10 19.24 12.59
C LEU A 499 -17.63 19.06 12.23
N VAL A 500 -16.84 18.47 13.12
CA VAL A 500 -15.38 18.43 12.95
C VAL A 500 -15.02 17.36 11.94
N TRP A 501 -15.48 16.13 12.17
CA TRP A 501 -15.14 15.02 11.30
C TRP A 501 -15.86 15.11 9.95
N GLY A 502 -17.16 15.41 9.92
CA GLY A 502 -17.93 15.51 8.69
C GLY A 502 -17.38 16.58 7.72
N GLU A 503 -16.96 17.74 8.23
CA GLU A 503 -16.30 18.75 7.39
C GLU A 503 -14.91 18.31 6.94
N TRP A 504 -14.12 17.70 7.83
CA TRP A 504 -12.80 17.17 7.48
C TRP A 504 -12.91 16.16 6.34
N GLU A 505 -13.73 15.11 6.50
CA GLU A 505 -13.88 14.04 5.52
C GLU A 505 -14.31 14.60 4.15
N LYS A 506 -15.34 15.46 4.12
CA LYS A 506 -15.81 16.08 2.88
C LYS A 506 -14.75 16.96 2.21
N ARG A 507 -14.07 17.82 2.98
CA ARG A 507 -13.04 18.74 2.45
C ARG A 507 -11.86 17.95 1.89
N THR A 508 -11.38 16.94 2.61
CA THR A 508 -10.31 16.06 2.14
C THR A 508 -10.71 15.31 0.85
N LEU A 509 -11.90 14.72 0.80
CA LEU A 509 -12.39 14.06 -0.42
C LEU A 509 -12.44 15.02 -1.59
N ARG A 510 -12.94 16.25 -1.39
CA ARG A 510 -12.98 17.29 -2.42
C ARG A 510 -11.57 17.67 -2.89
N THR A 511 -10.63 17.89 -1.97
CA THR A 511 -9.23 18.20 -2.32
C THR A 511 -8.61 17.08 -3.17
N VAL A 512 -8.85 15.81 -2.84
CA VAL A 512 -8.32 14.69 -3.62
C VAL A 512 -8.97 14.59 -5.00
N ILE A 513 -10.28 14.84 -5.10
CA ILE A 513 -10.97 14.93 -6.39
C ILE A 513 -10.35 16.03 -7.25
N GLU A 514 -10.16 17.23 -6.71
CA GLU A 514 -9.54 18.36 -7.42
C GLU A 514 -8.11 18.01 -7.88
N MET A 515 -7.32 17.34 -7.04
CA MET A 515 -5.99 16.86 -7.42
C MET A 515 -6.03 15.88 -8.59
N ILE A 516 -6.95 14.92 -8.57
CA ILE A 516 -7.12 13.94 -9.64
C ILE A 516 -7.61 14.60 -10.93
N GLU A 517 -8.52 15.56 -10.84
CA GLU A 517 -9.03 16.32 -11.99
C GLU A 517 -7.92 17.16 -12.63
N MET A 518 -7.07 17.81 -11.82
CA MET A 518 -5.89 18.54 -12.32
C MET A 518 -4.91 17.60 -13.05
N GLU A 519 -4.65 16.40 -12.51
CA GLU A 519 -3.79 15.42 -13.17
C GLU A 519 -4.42 14.90 -14.48
N LEU A 520 -5.74 14.68 -14.49
CA LEU A 520 -6.48 14.27 -15.68
C LEU A 520 -6.38 15.31 -16.81
N ASP A 521 -6.50 16.60 -16.47
CA ASP A 521 -6.38 17.70 -17.43
C ASP A 521 -4.95 17.86 -17.96
N GLN A 522 -3.94 17.59 -17.13
CA GLN A 522 -2.56 17.52 -17.58
C GLN A 522 -2.36 16.40 -18.62
N VAL A 523 -2.87 15.20 -18.34
CA VAL A 523 -2.79 14.04 -19.24
C VAL A 523 -3.49 14.33 -20.58
N ARG A 524 -4.68 14.93 -20.53
CA ARG A 524 -5.42 15.37 -21.74
C ARG A 524 -4.65 16.40 -22.55
N THR A 525 -4.05 17.39 -21.89
CA THR A 525 -3.26 18.45 -22.55
C THR A 525 -2.03 17.86 -23.24
N LEU A 526 -1.35 16.90 -22.60
CA LEU A 526 -0.20 16.21 -23.20
C LEU A 526 -0.63 15.36 -24.40
N ALA A 527 -1.75 14.65 -24.30
CA ALA A 527 -2.30 13.88 -25.42
C ALA A 527 -2.72 14.77 -26.61
N GLY A 528 -3.30 15.95 -26.35
CA GLY A 528 -3.71 16.90 -27.39
C GLY A 528 -2.55 17.63 -28.08
N LYS A 529 -1.37 17.68 -27.46
CA LYS A 529 -0.15 18.28 -28.04
C LYS A 529 0.66 17.32 -28.92
N SER A 530 0.29 16.03 -28.99
CA SER A 530 0.93 15.09 -29.91
C SER A 530 0.60 15.44 -31.38
N PRO A 531 1.60 15.53 -32.29
CA PRO A 531 1.39 16.04 -33.64
C PRO A 531 0.64 15.02 -34.50
N SER A 532 -0.69 15.09 -34.48
CA SER A 532 -1.57 14.38 -35.39
C SER A 532 -2.67 15.31 -35.91
N SER A 533 -2.27 16.39 -36.59
CA SER A 533 -3.14 17.15 -37.52
C SER A 533 -2.47 18.35 -38.22
N SER A 534 -1.14 18.43 -38.31
CA SER A 534 -0.50 19.44 -39.18
C SER A 534 -0.25 18.88 -40.59
N ALA A 535 -1.30 18.46 -41.29
CA ALA A 535 -1.24 18.26 -42.73
C ALA A 535 -2.63 18.41 -43.37
N SER A 536 -2.69 19.29 -44.37
CA SER A 536 -3.81 19.60 -45.28
C SER A 536 -4.92 20.54 -44.77
N SER A 537 -4.66 21.85 -44.89
CA SER A 537 -5.51 22.75 -45.70
C SER A 537 -4.85 24.12 -45.84
N ALA A 538 -3.76 24.17 -46.60
CA ALA A 538 -3.40 25.39 -47.30
C ALA A 538 -4.31 25.50 -48.52
N THR A 539 -5.43 26.22 -48.41
CA THR A 539 -6.18 26.70 -49.57
C THR A 539 -6.85 28.04 -49.24
N THR A 540 -6.23 29.08 -49.79
CA THR A 540 -6.82 30.31 -50.33
C THR A 540 -7.48 31.29 -49.36
N ARG A 541 -6.73 32.39 -49.14
CA ARG A 541 -7.19 33.72 -48.74
C ARG A 541 -8.49 34.10 -49.44
N ASN A 542 -9.46 34.62 -48.68
CA ASN A 542 -10.23 35.78 -49.11
C ASN A 542 -10.52 36.69 -47.91
N HIS A 543 -10.11 37.94 -48.07
CA HIS A 543 -10.40 39.08 -47.22
C HIS A 543 -11.90 39.35 -47.18
N VAL A 544 -12.48 39.50 -45.98
CA VAL A 544 -13.49 40.54 -45.69
C VAL A 544 -13.31 40.98 -44.22
N ASN A 545 -13.05 42.27 -44.04
CA ASN A 545 -13.11 43.00 -42.78
C ASN A 545 -14.56 43.14 -42.31
N THR A 546 -14.81 42.99 -41.01
CA THR A 546 -15.69 43.91 -40.25
C THR A 546 -15.37 43.83 -38.76
N ASP A 547 -15.09 45.00 -38.19
CA ASP A 547 -14.91 45.29 -36.77
C ASP A 547 -16.09 44.88 -35.89
N THR A 548 -15.81 44.46 -34.64
CA THR A 548 -16.35 45.10 -33.42
C THR A 548 -15.74 44.48 -32.16
N GLN A 549 -15.47 45.36 -31.19
CA GLN A 549 -14.71 45.19 -29.94
C GLN A 549 -15.69 45.09 -28.72
N PRO A 550 -15.28 45.01 -27.44
CA PRO A 550 -15.28 43.78 -26.61
C PRO A 550 -16.11 43.92 -25.31
N THR A 551 -15.80 43.07 -24.30
CA THR A 551 -16.15 43.03 -22.85
C THR A 551 -16.93 41.74 -22.49
N SER A 552 -16.71 41.01 -21.40
CA SER A 552 -16.40 41.41 -20.02
C SER A 552 -15.65 40.34 -19.21
N SER A 553 -14.83 40.82 -18.27
CA SER A 553 -14.15 40.12 -17.18
C SER A 553 -15.05 39.76 -15.99
N SER A 554 -14.46 38.97 -15.06
CA SER A 554 -14.80 38.78 -13.62
C SER A 554 -15.74 37.60 -13.31
N VAL A 555 -15.60 36.80 -12.24
CA VAL A 555 -15.09 37.07 -10.88
C VAL A 555 -14.48 35.78 -10.28
N ARG A 556 -13.35 35.93 -9.58
CA ARG A 556 -12.81 34.98 -8.58
C ARG A 556 -13.57 35.18 -7.27
N GLU A 557 -14.25 34.17 -6.75
CA GLU A 557 -14.73 34.18 -5.37
C GLU A 557 -13.74 33.47 -4.45
N GLY A 558 -13.32 34.20 -3.41
CA GLY A 558 -12.40 33.74 -2.38
C GLY A 558 -13.13 33.04 -1.25
N THR A 559 -12.48 32.02 -0.71
CA THR A 559 -12.92 31.28 0.47
C THR A 559 -12.37 31.94 1.73
N LEU A 560 -13.26 32.44 2.58
CA LEU A 560 -13.02 32.69 4.01
C LEU A 560 -14.05 31.83 4.77
N PHE A 561 -13.56 31.23 5.87
CA PHE A 561 -14.22 30.34 6.87
C PHE A 561 -14.06 28.82 6.68
#